data_AF-A0A365ZW96-F1
#
_entry.id   AF-A0A365ZW96-F1
#
_cell.length_a   1.000
_cell.length_b   1.000
_cell.length_c   1.000
_cell.angle_alpha   90.00
_cell.angle_beta   90.00
_cell.angle_gamma   90.00
#
_symmetry.space_group_name_H-M   'P 1'
#
loop_
_entity.id
_entity.type
_entity.pdbx_description
1 polymer ?
#
loop_
_entity_poly.entity_id
_entity_poly.type
_entity_poly.pdbx_seq_one_letter_code
_entity_poly.pdbx_strand_id
1 'polypeptide(L)'
;MEIEEWRSPSLRRWSGEWADAVETAEAADVAEVTDVAEATDGVDAEGRRHRECGAAAGAVPTAGPPAAETNGLAWLVGEGRRVSYRLVLVEGVGPGELAARIGEGPLLDPVDERELLRLRHGVSGWSSGPRPGLARVGTCGGGWSFAYESHPEPCRSGRRVAGPGAAASRGTRAVAVWSGAPPGSPASLGSPGFFHVAHAEDERETGRFTLDEGDAEPWRAGEIPGGLDPGPFFPAGGRRREAEYLAFLAGELGVSLPRLALTDGRLSAVRVPTWLAPLPLGAPRMTIGFGRADPTSRPRSREWPGGG
;
A
#
# COMPACT_ATOMS: atom_id res chain seq x y z
N MET A 1 10.03 23.19 -32.56
CA MET A 1 9.45 21.98 -31.95
C MET A 1 8.80 22.44 -30.66
N GLU A 2 7.57 22.90 -30.77
CA GLU A 2 6.78 23.46 -29.68
C GLU A 2 6.16 22.33 -28.86
N ILE A 3 6.25 22.43 -27.54
CA ILE A 3 5.68 21.48 -26.59
C ILE A 3 4.33 22.05 -26.17
N GLU A 4 3.24 21.46 -26.68
CA GLU A 4 1.87 21.82 -26.28
C GLU A 4 1.61 21.45 -24.82
N GLU A 5 1.19 22.46 -24.06
CA GLU A 5 0.63 22.40 -22.72
C GLU A 5 -0.66 21.59 -22.68
N TRP A 6 -0.61 20.37 -22.12
CA TRP A 6 -1.83 19.67 -21.67
C TRP A 6 -2.22 20.18 -20.27
N ARG A 7 -2.96 21.29 -20.23
CA ARG A 7 -3.72 21.72 -19.04
C ARG A 7 -5.20 21.38 -19.23
N SER A 8 -5.66 20.28 -18.64
CA SER A 8 -7.09 19.98 -18.54
C SER A 8 -7.76 20.88 -17.49
N PRO A 9 -8.82 21.65 -17.81
CA PRO A 9 -9.48 22.61 -16.91
C PRO A 9 -10.30 22.02 -15.75
N SER A 10 -10.40 20.70 -15.61
CA SER A 10 -11.29 20.03 -14.65
C SER A 10 -10.76 19.95 -13.21
N LEU A 11 -9.54 20.43 -12.94
CA LEU A 11 -8.84 20.28 -11.65
C LEU A 11 -9.13 21.35 -10.57
N ARG A 12 -10.07 22.29 -10.77
CA ARG A 12 -10.29 23.39 -9.80
C ARG A 12 -11.53 23.28 -8.91
N ARG A 13 -12.33 22.21 -8.99
CA ARG A 13 -13.62 22.16 -8.28
C ARG A 13 -13.65 21.27 -7.02
N TRP A 14 -12.59 20.52 -6.70
CA TRP A 14 -12.67 19.41 -5.72
C TRP A 14 -11.75 19.55 -4.50
N SER A 15 -11.15 20.71 -4.25
CA SER A 15 -10.19 20.89 -3.13
C SER A 15 -10.79 21.53 -1.86
N GLY A 16 -12.12 21.69 -1.76
CA GLY A 16 -12.74 22.51 -0.70
C GLY A 16 -13.52 21.76 0.39
N GLU A 17 -13.91 20.50 0.19
CA GLU A 17 -15.05 19.93 0.96
C GLU A 17 -14.68 18.89 2.02
N TRP A 18 -13.39 18.64 2.27
CA TRP A 18 -12.94 17.60 3.22
C TRP A 18 -12.48 18.13 4.59
N ALA A 19 -12.53 19.44 4.82
CA ALA A 19 -12.01 20.03 6.07
C ALA A 19 -13.03 20.06 7.23
N ASP A 20 -14.33 19.94 6.97
CA ASP A 20 -15.37 20.21 8.00
C ASP A 20 -16.05 18.95 8.58
N ALA A 21 -15.65 17.74 8.18
CA ALA A 21 -16.36 16.52 8.57
C ALA A 21 -15.86 15.85 9.88
N VAL A 22 -14.98 16.50 10.65
CA VAL A 22 -14.39 15.91 11.87
C VAL A 22 -15.00 16.46 13.18
N GLU A 23 -15.86 17.48 13.15
CA GLU A 23 -16.28 18.19 14.38
C GLU A 23 -17.75 18.02 14.81
N THR A 24 -18.47 17.00 14.35
CA THR A 24 -19.84 16.73 14.85
C THR A 24 -20.15 15.23 14.94
N ALA A 25 -19.47 14.53 15.86
CA ALA A 25 -19.87 13.21 16.31
C ALA A 25 -19.62 13.00 17.82
N GLU A 26 -19.96 14.00 18.63
CA GLU A 26 -20.21 13.84 20.06
C GLU A 26 -21.44 14.67 20.44
N ALA A 27 -22.61 14.03 20.39
CA ALA A 27 -23.81 14.30 21.20
C ALA A 27 -25.04 13.77 20.47
N ALA A 28 -25.56 12.63 20.92
CA ALA A 28 -27.00 12.41 21.10
C ALA A 28 -27.21 10.98 21.62
N ASP A 29 -27.32 10.90 22.94
CA ASP A 29 -27.97 9.82 23.64
C ASP A 29 -29.42 10.25 23.96
N VAL A 30 -30.32 9.26 24.02
CA VAL A 30 -31.68 9.26 24.59
C VAL A 30 -32.75 10.25 24.05
N ALA A 31 -33.77 9.71 23.37
CA ALA A 31 -35.17 9.76 23.84
C ALA A 31 -36.14 9.01 22.92
N GLU A 32 -36.78 8.02 23.51
CA GLU A 32 -38.07 7.42 23.15
C GLU A 32 -39.20 8.47 23.21
N VAL A 33 -40.22 8.35 22.36
CA VAL A 33 -41.67 8.49 22.67
C VAL A 33 -42.48 8.46 21.37
N THR A 34 -43.48 7.58 21.39
CA THR A 34 -44.59 7.37 20.45
C THR A 34 -45.51 8.59 20.33
N ASP A 35 -46.10 8.82 19.15
CA ASP A 35 -47.56 9.02 19.08
C ASP A 35 -48.17 8.77 17.70
N VAL A 36 -49.40 8.26 17.75
CA VAL A 36 -50.30 7.91 16.65
C VAL A 36 -51.30 9.04 16.48
N ALA A 37 -51.56 9.51 15.25
CA ALA A 37 -52.81 10.21 14.95
C ALA A 37 -53.19 10.11 13.46
N GLU A 38 -54.44 9.70 13.26
CA GLU A 38 -55.15 9.51 12.02
C GLU A 38 -55.63 10.81 11.35
N ALA A 39 -55.91 10.68 10.05
CA ALA A 39 -57.02 11.26 9.28
C ALA A 39 -57.13 12.79 9.10
N THR A 40 -57.24 13.22 7.84
CA THR A 40 -58.55 13.30 7.16
C THR A 40 -58.41 13.68 5.69
N ASP A 41 -59.32 13.11 4.90
CA ASP A 41 -59.59 13.36 3.49
C ASP A 41 -60.38 14.67 3.34
N GLY A 42 -60.02 15.49 2.36
CA GLY A 42 -60.70 16.75 2.03
C GLY A 42 -60.82 16.90 0.52
N VAL A 43 -62.01 16.60 -0.01
CA VAL A 43 -62.38 16.75 -1.42
C VAL A 43 -63.05 18.10 -1.61
N ASP A 44 -62.42 18.98 -2.40
CA ASP A 44 -63.07 20.19 -2.90
C ASP A 44 -63.27 20.12 -4.42
N ALA A 45 -64.49 20.44 -4.81
CA ALA A 45 -65.00 20.43 -6.15
C ALA A 45 -64.78 21.80 -6.82
N GLU A 46 -63.63 22.00 -7.48
CA GLU A 46 -63.55 23.03 -8.53
C GLU A 46 -62.36 22.78 -9.47
N GLY A 47 -62.66 22.38 -10.69
CA GLY A 47 -61.68 22.21 -11.75
C GLY A 47 -61.05 23.55 -12.13
N ARG A 48 -59.94 23.91 -11.49
CA ARG A 48 -59.03 24.97 -11.94
C ARG A 48 -57.59 24.61 -11.62
N ARG A 49 -56.80 24.36 -12.67
CA ARG A 49 -55.37 24.07 -12.58
C ARG A 49 -54.61 25.33 -12.18
N HIS A 50 -54.30 25.48 -10.90
CA HIS A 50 -53.23 26.35 -10.44
C HIS A 50 -51.92 25.55 -10.41
N ARG A 51 -50.93 26.05 -11.15
CA ARG A 51 -49.56 25.54 -11.17
C ARG A 51 -48.84 26.13 -9.97
N GLU A 52 -48.96 25.50 -8.81
CA GLU A 52 -48.21 25.87 -7.62
C GLU A 52 -46.80 25.28 -7.68
N CYS A 53 -45.82 26.18 -7.61
CA CYS A 53 -44.40 25.89 -7.49
C CYS A 53 -44.15 25.45 -6.04
N GLY A 54 -44.23 24.15 -5.77
CA GLY A 54 -43.73 23.56 -4.55
C GLY A 54 -42.19 23.62 -4.55
N ALA A 55 -41.63 24.46 -3.69
CA ALA A 55 -40.21 24.45 -3.37
C ALA A 55 -39.89 23.14 -2.63
N ALA A 56 -39.48 22.12 -3.38
CA ALA A 56 -38.83 20.96 -2.79
C ALA A 56 -37.46 21.41 -2.28
N ALA A 57 -37.31 21.43 -0.96
CA ALA A 57 -36.02 21.53 -0.29
C ALA A 57 -35.04 20.56 -0.97
N GLY A 58 -33.93 21.11 -1.47
CA GLY A 58 -32.90 20.34 -2.14
C GLY A 58 -32.33 19.31 -1.18
N ALA A 59 -32.79 18.06 -1.31
CA ALA A 59 -32.09 16.92 -0.75
C ALA A 59 -30.71 16.90 -1.41
N VAL A 60 -29.69 17.26 -0.61
CA VAL A 60 -28.29 17.06 -0.97
C VAL A 60 -28.15 15.57 -1.27
N PRO A 61 -27.68 15.16 -2.46
CA PRO A 61 -27.42 13.77 -2.71
C PRO A 61 -26.34 13.32 -1.73
N THR A 62 -26.73 12.55 -0.71
CA THR A 62 -25.80 11.82 0.14
C THR A 62 -24.96 10.98 -0.83
N ALA A 63 -23.70 11.35 -1.01
CA ALA A 63 -22.77 10.57 -1.77
C ALA A 63 -22.75 9.18 -1.13
N GLY A 64 -23.33 8.19 -1.80
CA GLY A 64 -23.24 6.80 -1.38
C GLY A 64 -21.76 6.41 -1.24
N PRO A 65 -21.45 5.39 -0.42
CA PRO A 65 -20.09 4.90 -0.31
C PRO A 65 -19.51 4.67 -1.71
N PRO A 66 -18.25 5.07 -1.98
CA PRO A 66 -17.65 4.91 -3.29
C PRO A 66 -17.82 3.45 -3.71
N ALA A 67 -18.39 3.24 -4.91
CA ALA A 67 -18.63 1.92 -5.45
C ALA A 67 -17.36 1.08 -5.27
N ALA A 68 -17.48 -0.03 -4.53
CA ALA A 68 -16.35 -0.89 -4.21
C ALA A 68 -15.58 -1.17 -5.50
N GLU A 69 -14.31 -0.76 -5.54
CA GLU A 69 -13.49 -0.98 -6.72
C GLU A 69 -13.44 -2.48 -7.01
N THR A 70 -13.87 -2.85 -8.21
CA THR A 70 -14.34 -4.20 -8.54
C THR A 70 -13.21 -5.24 -8.59
N ASN A 71 -11.95 -4.82 -8.39
CA ASN A 71 -10.77 -5.66 -8.54
C ASN A 71 -10.03 -5.96 -7.22
N GLY A 72 -10.53 -5.51 -6.07
CA GLY A 72 -9.97 -5.85 -4.75
C GLY A 72 -8.47 -5.53 -4.64
N LEU A 73 -7.66 -6.56 -4.40
CA LEU A 73 -6.19 -6.47 -4.39
C LEU A 73 -5.53 -6.85 -5.73
N ALA A 74 -6.25 -7.49 -6.65
CA ALA A 74 -5.69 -8.07 -7.86
C ALA A 74 -5.12 -7.03 -8.83
N TRP A 75 -5.58 -5.77 -8.75
CA TRP A 75 -5.10 -4.69 -9.61
C TRP A 75 -3.61 -4.36 -9.38
N LEU A 76 -3.03 -4.77 -8.24
CA LEU A 76 -1.60 -4.58 -7.94
C LEU A 76 -0.67 -5.29 -8.93
N VAL A 77 -1.15 -6.29 -9.67
CA VAL A 77 -0.38 -7.10 -10.64
C VAL A 77 -0.66 -6.69 -12.10
N GLY A 78 -1.49 -5.66 -12.31
CA GLY A 78 -2.04 -5.26 -13.62
C GLY A 78 -1.05 -4.63 -14.62
N GLU A 79 -1.50 -4.52 -15.87
CA GLU A 79 -0.69 -4.08 -17.01
C GLU A 79 -0.06 -2.69 -16.80
N GLY A 80 1.25 -2.61 -17.01
CA GLY A 80 2.03 -1.37 -16.96
C GLY A 80 2.61 -0.99 -15.59
N ARG A 81 2.28 -1.72 -14.52
CA ARG A 81 2.76 -1.41 -13.16
C ARG A 81 3.23 -2.65 -12.39
N ARG A 82 4.13 -3.45 -12.97
CA ARG A 82 4.95 -4.40 -12.17
C ARG A 82 5.94 -3.60 -11.31
N VAL A 83 5.39 -2.89 -10.35
CA VAL A 83 6.13 -2.24 -9.27
C VAL A 83 6.19 -3.25 -8.15
N SER A 84 7.37 -3.44 -7.59
CA SER A 84 7.45 -4.15 -6.30
C SER A 84 6.55 -3.41 -5.31
N TYR A 85 5.87 -4.14 -4.44
CA TYR A 85 5.01 -3.54 -3.43
C TYR A 85 5.10 -4.33 -2.13
N ARG A 86 4.88 -3.62 -1.03
CA ARG A 86 4.63 -4.21 0.30
C ARG A 86 3.27 -3.74 0.77
N LEU A 87 2.50 -4.66 1.33
CA LEU A 87 1.16 -4.43 1.84
C LEU A 87 1.06 -5.08 3.22
N VAL A 88 0.55 -4.33 4.19
CA VAL A 88 0.13 -4.85 5.49
C VAL A 88 -1.37 -4.59 5.61
N LEU A 89 -2.12 -5.59 6.02
CA LEU A 89 -3.54 -5.52 6.34
C LEU A 89 -3.70 -5.84 7.82
N VAL A 90 -4.44 -5.03 8.57
CA VAL A 90 -4.70 -5.26 10.01
C VAL A 90 -6.18 -5.11 10.31
N GLU A 91 -6.73 -6.08 11.03
CA GLU A 91 -8.15 -6.10 11.40
C GLU A 91 -8.43 -5.25 12.65
N GLY A 92 -9.54 -4.52 12.64
CA GLY A 92 -10.08 -3.82 13.82
C GLY A 92 -9.27 -2.61 14.30
N VAL A 93 -8.22 -2.23 13.55
CA VAL A 93 -7.31 -1.13 13.91
C VAL A 93 -7.46 -0.01 12.90
N GLY A 94 -7.60 1.24 13.37
CA GLY A 94 -7.67 2.42 12.50
C GLY A 94 -6.32 2.78 11.87
N PRO A 95 -6.28 3.54 10.76
CA PRO A 95 -5.04 3.83 10.03
C PRO A 95 -4.00 4.63 10.84
N GLY A 96 -4.45 5.52 11.73
CA GLY A 96 -3.56 6.27 12.62
C GLY A 96 -2.89 5.38 13.67
N GLU A 97 -3.65 4.45 14.25
CA GLU A 97 -3.09 3.46 15.18
C GLU A 97 -2.17 2.46 14.46
N LEU A 98 -2.55 2.00 13.27
CA LEU A 98 -1.69 1.17 12.43
C LEU A 98 -0.36 1.85 12.17
N ALA A 99 -0.38 3.13 11.78
CA ALA A 99 0.83 3.91 11.57
C ALA A 99 1.68 4.02 12.85
N ALA A 100 1.07 4.19 14.02
CA ALA A 100 1.79 4.21 15.29
C ALA A 100 2.45 2.86 15.64
N ARG A 101 1.85 1.74 15.24
CA ARG A 101 2.38 0.39 15.50
C ARG A 101 3.57 0.04 14.61
N ILE A 102 3.55 0.44 13.34
CA ILE A 102 4.58 0.04 12.35
C ILE A 102 5.58 1.15 12.01
N GLY A 103 5.31 2.37 12.47
CA GLY A 103 5.98 3.58 12.00
C GLY A 103 7.21 3.98 12.82
N GLU A 104 8.16 4.62 12.13
CA GLU A 104 9.28 5.34 12.72
C GLU A 104 8.96 6.85 12.76
N GLY A 105 8.28 7.26 13.83
CA GLY A 105 7.96 8.67 14.09
C GLY A 105 6.52 9.05 13.72
N PRO A 106 6.23 10.36 13.57
CA PRO A 106 4.87 10.84 13.38
C PRO A 106 4.33 10.48 12.00
N LEU A 107 3.00 10.42 11.91
CA LEU A 107 2.30 10.38 10.63
C LEU A 107 2.63 11.64 9.82
N LEU A 108 2.96 11.45 8.55
CA LEU A 108 3.18 12.51 7.58
C LEU A 108 1.85 12.98 7.02
N ASP A 109 1.82 14.26 6.60
CA ASP A 109 0.70 14.82 5.86
C ASP A 109 0.34 13.95 4.65
N PRO A 110 -0.92 13.99 4.17
CA PRO A 110 -1.32 13.28 2.98
C PRO A 110 -0.40 13.58 1.78
N VAL A 111 0.16 12.54 1.17
CA VAL A 111 1.07 12.65 0.02
C VAL A 111 0.56 11.84 -1.16
N ASP A 112 0.81 12.35 -2.36
CA ASP A 112 0.64 11.58 -3.60
C ASP A 112 1.86 10.66 -3.87
N GLU A 113 1.75 9.77 -4.86
CA GLU A 113 2.82 8.84 -5.25
C GLU A 113 4.10 9.59 -5.67
N ARG A 114 3.96 10.73 -6.34
CA ARG A 114 5.11 11.50 -6.84
C ARG A 114 5.85 12.19 -5.70
N GLU A 115 5.14 12.74 -4.74
CA GLU A 115 5.67 13.27 -3.48
C GLU A 115 6.35 12.18 -2.67
N LEU A 116 5.77 10.98 -2.56
CA LEU A 116 6.37 9.85 -1.86
C LEU A 116 7.70 9.43 -2.52
N LEU A 117 7.74 9.35 -3.85
CA LEU A 117 8.98 9.11 -4.60
C LEU A 117 9.99 10.24 -4.37
N ARG A 118 9.57 11.51 -4.37
CA ARG A 118 10.46 12.63 -4.04
C ARG A 118 10.97 12.55 -2.60
N LEU A 119 10.18 12.16 -1.62
CA LEU A 119 10.63 12.00 -0.23
C LEU A 119 11.65 10.87 -0.11
N ARG A 120 11.44 9.77 -0.85
CA ARG A 120 12.38 8.65 -0.91
C ARG A 120 13.71 9.01 -1.60
N HIS A 121 13.67 9.85 -2.63
CA HIS A 121 14.84 10.20 -3.45
C HIS A 121 15.48 11.56 -3.12
N GLY A 122 14.75 12.44 -2.44
CA GLY A 122 15.00 13.87 -2.32
C GLY A 122 15.60 14.30 -0.98
N VAL A 123 16.00 13.36 -0.11
CA VAL A 123 17.00 13.66 0.92
C VAL A 123 18.34 13.80 0.21
N SER A 124 18.53 14.98 -0.40
CA SER A 124 19.71 15.34 -1.16
C SER A 124 20.93 15.36 -0.25
N GLY A 125 21.83 14.42 -0.47
CA GLY A 125 23.14 14.42 0.14
C GLY A 125 23.81 13.08 0.08
N TRP A 126 23.86 12.42 -1.11
CA TRP A 126 24.67 11.23 -1.39
C TRP A 126 24.80 10.22 -0.23
N SER A 127 23.76 10.04 0.59
CA SER A 127 23.87 9.14 1.71
C SER A 127 23.69 7.76 1.12
N SER A 128 24.77 6.99 1.10
CA SER A 128 24.78 5.56 0.79
C SER A 128 24.07 4.73 1.87
N GLY A 129 23.29 5.39 2.75
CA GLY A 129 22.53 4.76 3.80
C GLY A 129 21.28 4.06 3.26
N PRO A 130 20.73 3.10 4.02
CA PRO A 130 19.44 2.51 3.69
C PRO A 130 18.38 3.61 3.60
N ARG A 131 17.60 3.59 2.51
CA ARG A 131 16.48 4.51 2.35
C ARG A 131 15.38 4.08 3.33
N PRO A 132 14.75 5.03 4.05
CA PRO A 132 13.62 4.69 4.89
C PRO A 132 12.48 4.15 4.01
N GLY A 133 11.81 3.11 4.49
CA GLY A 133 10.56 2.68 3.87
C GLY A 133 9.50 3.76 4.06
N LEU A 134 8.62 3.92 3.09
CA LEU A 134 7.49 4.86 3.17
C LEU A 134 6.21 4.14 2.80
N ALA A 135 5.30 4.02 3.75
CA ALA A 135 4.00 3.37 3.56
C ALA A 135 2.88 4.39 3.68
N ARG A 136 1.93 4.37 2.74
CA ARG A 136 0.66 5.10 2.83
C ARG A 136 -0.33 4.25 3.60
N VAL A 137 -1.10 4.88 4.49
CA VAL A 137 -2.07 4.19 5.34
C VAL A 137 -3.50 4.63 5.05
N GLY A 138 -4.44 3.72 5.23
CA GLY A 138 -5.87 3.99 5.03
C GLY A 138 -6.75 2.82 5.45
N THR A 139 -8.04 2.93 5.19
CA THR A 139 -9.01 1.85 5.40
C THR A 139 -9.26 1.10 4.08
N CYS A 140 -9.55 -0.20 4.16
CA CYS A 140 -9.77 -1.04 2.97
C CYS A 140 -11.03 -1.91 3.05
N GLY A 141 -12.00 -1.59 3.91
CA GLY A 141 -13.24 -2.36 4.05
C GLY A 141 -13.12 -3.55 5.00
N GLY A 142 -14.27 -4.17 5.32
CA GLY A 142 -14.32 -5.34 6.21
C GLY A 142 -13.82 -5.11 7.65
N GLY A 143 -13.68 -3.86 8.08
CA GLY A 143 -13.04 -3.52 9.36
C GLY A 143 -11.51 -3.55 9.32
N TRP A 144 -10.90 -3.59 8.13
CA TRP A 144 -9.45 -3.62 7.95
C TRP A 144 -8.87 -2.24 7.60
N SER A 145 -7.67 -1.99 8.12
CA SER A 145 -6.78 -0.94 7.64
C SER A 145 -5.60 -1.52 6.88
N PHE A 146 -5.01 -0.71 6.02
CA PHE A 146 -3.84 -1.08 5.25
C PHE A 146 -2.67 -0.12 5.46
N ALA A 147 -1.46 -0.65 5.27
CA ALA A 147 -0.25 0.11 4.98
C ALA A 147 0.35 -0.39 3.67
N TYR A 148 0.54 0.51 2.71
CA TYR A 148 0.99 0.18 1.36
C TYR A 148 2.25 0.97 1.00
N GLU A 149 3.30 0.26 0.63
CA GLU A 149 4.54 0.82 0.10
C GLU A 149 4.71 0.40 -1.36
N SER A 150 4.76 1.39 -2.26
CA SER A 150 5.17 1.20 -3.65
C SER A 150 6.70 1.24 -3.74
N HIS A 151 7.29 0.48 -4.66
CA HIS A 151 8.73 0.46 -4.92
C HIS A 151 9.62 0.28 -3.66
N PRO A 152 9.34 -0.73 -2.81
CA PRO A 152 10.19 -1.03 -1.65
C PRO A 152 11.62 -1.36 -2.08
N GLU A 153 12.56 -1.41 -1.12
CA GLU A 153 13.89 -1.90 -1.46
C GLU A 153 13.83 -3.33 -2.05
N PRO A 154 14.68 -3.67 -3.04
CA PRO A 154 14.68 -5.02 -3.61
C PRO A 154 14.98 -6.09 -2.55
N CYS A 155 14.18 -7.14 -2.51
CA CYS A 155 14.49 -8.34 -1.72
C CYS A 155 15.58 -9.13 -2.45
N ARG A 156 16.73 -9.35 -1.81
CA ARG A 156 17.78 -10.25 -2.34
C ARG A 156 17.68 -11.67 -1.79
N SER A 157 16.91 -11.86 -0.73
CA SER A 157 16.67 -13.17 -0.11
C SER A 157 15.46 -13.09 0.81
N GLY A 158 14.44 -13.85 0.46
CA GLY A 158 13.18 -13.94 1.19
C GLY A 158 13.29 -14.55 2.57
N ARG A 159 14.31 -15.38 2.79
CA ARG A 159 14.61 -15.98 4.09
C ARG A 159 14.93 -14.95 5.18
N ARG A 160 15.23 -13.70 4.79
CA ARG A 160 15.52 -12.60 5.72
C ARG A 160 14.35 -11.65 5.93
N VAL A 161 13.17 -11.95 5.39
CA VAL A 161 12.00 -11.09 5.61
C VAL A 161 11.56 -11.23 7.07
N ALA A 162 11.48 -10.10 7.76
CA ALA A 162 10.97 -9.89 9.10
C ALA A 162 10.08 -8.64 9.05
N GLY A 163 8.94 -8.77 8.35
CA GLY A 163 8.02 -7.66 8.12
C GLY A 163 7.34 -7.17 9.41
N PRO A 164 6.62 -6.05 9.36
CA PRO A 164 6.00 -5.42 10.52
C PRO A 164 4.74 -6.15 11.02
N GLY A 165 4.39 -7.31 10.43
CA GLY A 165 3.14 -8.01 10.71
C GLY A 165 2.91 -8.30 12.19
N ALA A 166 3.96 -8.73 12.91
CA ALA A 166 3.91 -8.93 14.35
C ALA A 166 3.55 -7.63 15.11
N ALA A 167 4.34 -6.56 14.95
CA ALA A 167 4.04 -5.29 15.60
C ALA A 167 2.64 -4.75 15.25
N ALA A 168 2.22 -4.95 14.00
CA ALA A 168 0.92 -4.52 13.51
C ALA A 168 -0.24 -5.31 14.15
N SER A 169 -0.05 -6.59 14.48
CA SER A 169 -1.08 -7.50 14.98
C SER A 169 -1.38 -7.43 16.48
N ARG A 170 -0.83 -6.47 17.24
CA ARG A 170 -1.09 -6.38 18.70
C ARG A 170 -2.58 -6.41 19.05
N GLY A 171 -3.04 -7.42 19.79
CA GLY A 171 -4.44 -7.60 20.16
C GLY A 171 -5.40 -7.91 19.00
N THR A 172 -4.89 -8.32 17.82
CA THR A 172 -5.68 -8.61 16.61
C THR A 172 -4.88 -9.55 15.68
N ARG A 173 -5.26 -9.61 14.40
CA ARG A 173 -4.52 -10.28 13.33
C ARG A 173 -4.07 -9.33 12.23
N ALA A 174 -2.99 -9.70 11.56
CA ALA A 174 -2.42 -8.99 10.43
C ALA A 174 -1.95 -9.95 9.33
N VAL A 175 -2.06 -9.50 8.08
CA VAL A 175 -1.50 -10.18 6.91
C VAL A 175 -0.51 -9.23 6.23
N ALA A 176 0.72 -9.68 6.03
CA ALA A 176 1.73 -8.96 5.29
C ALA A 176 2.01 -9.66 3.96
N VAL A 177 1.99 -8.90 2.86
CA VAL A 177 2.29 -9.36 1.51
C VAL A 177 3.43 -8.52 0.95
N TRP A 178 4.40 -9.16 0.31
CA TRP A 178 5.46 -8.48 -0.42
C TRP A 178 5.70 -9.18 -1.75
N SER A 179 5.51 -8.44 -2.84
CA SER A 179 5.91 -8.85 -4.18
C SER A 179 7.08 -8.00 -4.68
N GLY A 180 8.11 -8.66 -5.20
CA GLY A 180 9.34 -8.04 -5.67
C GLY A 180 9.67 -8.46 -7.09
N ALA A 181 10.09 -7.49 -7.90
CA ALA A 181 10.72 -7.79 -9.18
C ALA A 181 12.16 -8.32 -8.93
N PRO A 182 12.67 -9.22 -9.79
CA PRO A 182 14.02 -9.74 -9.63
C PRO A 182 15.07 -8.62 -9.76
N PRO A 183 16.19 -8.68 -9.01
CA PRO A 183 17.20 -7.63 -9.02
C PRO A 183 17.80 -7.44 -10.41
N GLY A 184 17.89 -6.20 -10.89
CA GLY A 184 18.54 -5.89 -12.16
C GLY A 184 17.78 -6.30 -13.43
N SER A 185 16.57 -6.86 -13.29
CA SER A 185 15.70 -7.12 -14.44
C SER A 185 14.85 -5.88 -14.71
N PRO A 186 14.80 -5.35 -15.96
CA PRO A 186 13.66 -4.54 -16.35
C PRO A 186 12.42 -5.40 -16.12
N ALA A 187 11.32 -4.82 -15.62
CA ALA A 187 10.12 -5.53 -15.14
C ALA A 187 9.40 -6.45 -16.16
N SER A 188 10.01 -6.69 -17.33
CA SER A 188 9.49 -7.26 -18.56
C SER A 188 9.93 -8.69 -18.89
N LEU A 189 10.90 -9.30 -18.21
CA LEU A 189 11.25 -10.71 -18.48
C LEU A 189 10.61 -11.60 -17.42
N GLY A 190 9.68 -12.46 -17.85
CA GLY A 190 8.76 -13.26 -17.05
C GLY A 190 9.37 -14.27 -16.05
N SER A 191 10.59 -14.03 -15.56
CA SER A 191 11.15 -14.75 -14.43
C SER A 191 10.31 -14.51 -13.17
N PRO A 192 10.02 -15.58 -12.42
CA PRO A 192 9.34 -15.48 -11.15
C PRO A 192 10.23 -14.71 -10.17
N GLY A 193 9.83 -13.49 -9.79
CA GLY A 193 10.58 -12.64 -8.86
C GLY A 193 10.47 -13.12 -7.41
N PHE A 194 10.32 -12.21 -6.47
CA PHE A 194 10.12 -12.53 -5.06
C PHE A 194 8.64 -12.46 -4.69
N PHE A 195 8.12 -13.41 -3.92
CA PHE A 195 6.78 -13.33 -3.33
C PHE A 195 6.79 -13.83 -1.89
N HIS A 196 6.18 -13.07 -0.99
CA HIS A 196 6.12 -13.40 0.43
C HIS A 196 4.77 -13.05 1.02
N VAL A 197 4.29 -13.94 1.88
CA VAL A 197 3.10 -13.76 2.71
C VAL A 197 3.47 -14.16 4.13
N ALA A 198 3.07 -13.35 5.11
CA ALA A 198 3.12 -13.69 6.52
C ALA A 198 1.77 -13.40 7.18
N HIS A 199 1.35 -14.30 8.07
CA HIS A 199 0.22 -14.12 8.96
C HIS A 199 0.77 -13.92 10.37
N ALA A 200 0.24 -12.90 11.06
CA ALA A 200 0.57 -12.63 12.44
C ALA A 200 -0.70 -12.42 13.26
N GLU A 201 -0.66 -12.87 14.51
CA GLU A 201 -1.75 -12.75 15.47
C GLU A 201 -1.13 -12.40 16.81
N ASP A 202 -1.68 -11.39 17.47
CA ASP A 202 -1.27 -10.91 18.79
C ASP A 202 0.26 -10.82 19.00
N GLU A 203 0.89 -9.95 18.21
CA GLU A 203 2.35 -9.70 18.24
C GLU A 203 3.25 -10.87 17.83
N ARG A 204 2.67 -11.96 17.29
CA ARG A 204 3.41 -13.15 16.89
C ARG A 204 3.13 -13.54 15.44
N GLU A 205 4.20 -13.69 14.65
CA GLU A 205 4.11 -14.36 13.34
C GLU A 205 3.75 -15.84 13.55
N THR A 206 2.57 -16.26 13.09
CA THR A 206 2.10 -17.64 13.24
C THR A 206 2.45 -18.49 12.04
N GLY A 207 2.60 -17.87 10.87
CA GLY A 207 2.85 -18.56 9.61
C GLY A 207 3.44 -17.66 8.54
N ARG A 208 4.28 -18.24 7.69
CA ARG A 208 4.86 -17.57 6.53
C ARG A 208 5.03 -18.50 5.34
N PHE A 209 4.98 -17.88 4.18
CA PHE A 209 5.22 -18.47 2.88
C PHE A 209 6.14 -17.54 2.10
N THR A 210 7.20 -18.08 1.51
CA THR A 210 8.17 -17.31 0.77
C THR A 210 8.61 -18.06 -0.46
N LEU A 211 8.51 -17.44 -1.63
CA LEU A 211 8.98 -17.97 -2.89
C LEU A 211 10.00 -16.99 -3.47
N ASP A 212 11.27 -17.37 -3.39
CA ASP A 212 12.38 -16.61 -3.95
C ASP A 212 12.53 -16.85 -5.46
N GLU A 213 13.34 -16.03 -6.11
CA GLU A 213 13.70 -16.22 -7.52
C GLU A 213 14.55 -17.49 -7.67
N GLY A 214 14.19 -18.35 -8.62
CA GLY A 214 14.93 -19.57 -8.93
C GLY A 214 14.67 -20.74 -7.98
N ASP A 215 13.95 -20.53 -6.88
CA ASP A 215 13.52 -21.62 -6.00
C ASP A 215 12.45 -22.48 -6.70
N ALA A 216 12.66 -23.80 -6.74
CA ALA A 216 11.71 -24.75 -7.31
C ALA A 216 10.46 -24.92 -6.43
N GLU A 217 10.62 -24.71 -5.12
CA GLU A 217 9.61 -24.91 -4.09
C GLU A 217 9.60 -23.71 -3.14
N PRO A 218 8.42 -23.28 -2.66
CA PRO A 218 8.33 -22.23 -1.66
C PRO A 218 8.83 -22.70 -0.29
N TRP A 219 9.52 -21.82 0.41
CA TRP A 219 9.85 -22.01 1.80
C TRP A 219 8.68 -21.60 2.71
N ARG A 220 8.45 -22.40 3.76
CA ARG A 220 7.37 -22.20 4.73
C ARG A 220 7.90 -22.30 6.15
N ALA A 221 7.30 -21.55 7.06
CA ALA A 221 7.47 -21.75 8.50
C ALA A 221 6.17 -21.42 9.23
N GLY A 222 5.85 -22.17 10.27
CA GLY A 222 4.56 -22.04 10.97
C GLY A 222 3.36 -22.40 10.09
N GLU A 223 2.18 -21.97 10.51
CA GLU A 223 0.90 -22.24 9.84
C GLU A 223 0.23 -20.92 9.45
N ILE A 224 -0.01 -20.75 8.15
CA ILE A 224 -0.91 -19.73 7.65
C ILE A 224 -2.31 -20.37 7.68
N PRO A 225 -3.32 -19.72 8.29
CA PRO A 225 -4.68 -20.25 8.32
C PRO A 225 -5.13 -20.69 6.93
N GLY A 226 -5.80 -21.84 6.82
CA GLY A 226 -6.08 -22.47 5.52
C GLY A 226 -6.81 -21.56 4.52
N GLY A 227 -7.69 -20.68 5.00
CA GLY A 227 -8.37 -19.66 4.17
C GLY A 227 -7.44 -18.58 3.59
N LEU A 228 -6.16 -18.55 3.98
CA LEU A 228 -5.16 -17.57 3.54
C LEU A 228 -3.92 -18.24 2.93
N ASP A 229 -3.87 -19.57 2.82
CA ASP A 229 -2.69 -20.30 2.32
C ASP A 229 -2.44 -19.97 0.83
N PRO A 230 -1.28 -19.41 0.48
CA PRO A 230 -0.92 -19.14 -0.91
C PRO A 230 -0.57 -20.41 -1.70
N GLY A 231 -0.29 -21.55 -1.06
CA GLY A 231 0.18 -22.78 -1.71
C GLY A 231 -0.51 -23.17 -3.03
N PRO A 232 -1.86 -23.24 -3.07
CA PRO A 232 -2.61 -23.58 -4.28
C PRO A 232 -2.36 -22.65 -5.49
N PHE A 233 -1.89 -21.42 -5.26
CA PHE A 233 -1.65 -20.40 -6.29
C PHE A 233 -0.19 -20.35 -6.75
N PHE A 234 0.71 -21.04 -6.05
CA PHE A 234 2.14 -21.07 -6.31
C PHE A 234 2.65 -22.53 -6.32
N PRO A 235 2.16 -23.37 -7.25
CA PRO A 235 2.60 -24.76 -7.36
C PRO A 235 4.06 -24.85 -7.80
N ALA A 236 4.75 -25.87 -7.29
CA ALA A 236 6.09 -26.27 -7.68
C ALA A 236 6.26 -26.34 -9.20
N GLY A 237 7.26 -25.62 -9.74
CA GLY A 237 7.56 -25.61 -11.18
C GLY A 237 6.42 -25.08 -12.08
N GLY A 238 5.33 -24.57 -11.50
CA GLY A 238 4.18 -24.05 -12.23
C GLY A 238 4.20 -22.53 -12.40
N ARG A 239 3.21 -22.02 -13.15
CA ARG A 239 3.02 -20.58 -13.34
C ARG A 239 2.50 -19.95 -12.04
N ARG A 240 3.17 -18.90 -11.56
CA ARG A 240 2.68 -18.09 -10.43
C ARG A 240 1.33 -17.45 -10.77
N ARG A 241 0.34 -17.61 -9.89
CA ARG A 241 -1.01 -17.03 -10.01
C ARG A 241 -1.23 -15.91 -9.00
N GLU A 242 -0.28 -14.98 -8.90
CA GLU A 242 -0.28 -13.89 -7.89
C GLU A 242 -1.57 -13.06 -7.91
N ALA A 243 -2.02 -12.61 -9.08
CA ALA A 243 -3.26 -11.84 -9.20
C ALA A 243 -4.49 -12.61 -8.66
N GLU A 244 -4.50 -13.93 -8.84
CA GLU A 244 -5.59 -14.79 -8.39
C GLU A 244 -5.54 -15.03 -6.89
N TYR A 245 -4.33 -15.18 -6.33
CA TYR A 245 -4.13 -15.19 -4.87
C TYR A 245 -4.59 -13.88 -4.24
N LEU A 246 -4.24 -12.74 -4.81
CA LEU A 246 -4.67 -11.44 -4.31
C LEU A 246 -6.18 -11.25 -4.42
N ALA A 247 -6.82 -11.73 -5.49
CA ALA A 247 -8.28 -11.73 -5.62
C ALA A 247 -8.93 -12.60 -4.53
N PHE A 248 -8.37 -13.79 -4.28
CA PHE A 248 -8.81 -14.68 -3.22
C PHE A 248 -8.66 -14.05 -1.83
N LEU A 249 -7.48 -13.49 -1.53
CA LEU A 249 -7.19 -12.79 -0.28
C LEU A 249 -8.14 -11.61 -0.05
N ALA A 250 -8.44 -10.85 -1.11
CA ALA A 250 -9.41 -9.76 -1.06
C ALA A 250 -10.81 -10.25 -0.68
N GLY A 251 -11.26 -11.35 -1.29
CA GLY A 251 -12.55 -11.97 -1.00
C GLY A 251 -12.65 -12.52 0.42
N GLU A 252 -11.62 -13.24 0.87
CA GLU A 252 -11.59 -13.86 2.21
C GLU A 252 -11.63 -12.82 3.33
N LEU A 253 -10.90 -11.70 3.16
CA LEU A 253 -10.83 -10.65 4.18
C LEU A 253 -11.91 -9.58 4.00
N GLY A 254 -12.67 -9.59 2.90
CA GLY A 254 -13.62 -8.53 2.56
C GLY A 254 -12.96 -7.17 2.32
N VAL A 255 -11.73 -7.18 1.77
CA VAL A 255 -10.92 -5.96 1.58
C VAL A 255 -10.80 -5.55 0.12
N SER A 256 -10.70 -4.25 -0.11
CA SER A 256 -10.34 -3.65 -1.39
C SER A 256 -9.45 -2.43 -1.15
N LEU A 257 -8.32 -2.34 -1.86
CA LEU A 257 -7.47 -1.16 -1.78
C LEU A 257 -8.04 -0.04 -2.65
N PRO A 258 -8.07 1.22 -2.17
CA PRO A 258 -8.56 2.34 -2.95
C PRO A 258 -7.53 2.69 -4.04
N ARG A 259 -7.64 2.08 -5.22
CA ARG A 259 -6.72 2.29 -6.36
C ARG A 259 -6.59 3.76 -6.67
N LEU A 260 -7.70 4.48 -6.85
CA LEU A 260 -7.63 5.91 -7.19
C LEU A 260 -6.86 6.72 -6.13
N ALA A 261 -7.05 6.43 -4.83
CA ALA A 261 -6.31 7.12 -3.77
C ALA A 261 -4.81 6.74 -3.77
N LEU A 262 -4.48 5.49 -4.12
CA LEU A 262 -3.12 5.00 -4.22
C LEU A 262 -2.40 5.41 -5.52
N THR A 263 -3.12 5.66 -6.60
CA THR A 263 -2.52 6.00 -7.90
C THR A 263 -2.51 7.48 -8.20
N ASP A 264 -3.58 8.19 -7.86
CA ASP A 264 -3.84 9.57 -8.29
C ASP A 264 -4.23 10.50 -7.12
N GLY A 265 -4.59 9.94 -5.97
CA GLY A 265 -4.97 10.67 -4.78
C GLY A 265 -3.84 10.87 -3.78
N ARG A 266 -4.24 11.31 -2.58
CA ARG A 266 -3.34 11.58 -1.45
C ARG A 266 -3.79 10.77 -0.25
N LEU A 267 -2.83 10.16 0.44
CA LEU A 267 -3.05 9.42 1.68
C LEU A 267 -1.95 9.79 2.66
N SER A 268 -2.29 9.81 3.96
CA SER A 268 -1.28 9.98 5.00
C SER A 268 -0.23 8.88 4.89
N ALA A 269 1.02 9.24 5.16
CA ALA A 269 2.14 8.32 5.03
C ALA A 269 2.89 8.19 6.35
N VAL A 270 3.62 7.10 6.51
CA VAL A 270 4.46 6.86 7.67
C VAL A 270 5.79 6.26 7.21
N ARG A 271 6.87 6.64 7.88
CA ARG A 271 8.17 5.98 7.70
C ARG A 271 8.08 4.60 8.32
N VAL A 272 8.55 3.57 7.64
CA VAL A 272 8.54 2.20 8.16
C VAL A 272 9.97 1.64 8.17
N PRO A 273 10.30 0.78 9.15
CA PRO A 273 11.58 0.10 9.18
C PRO A 273 11.73 -0.81 7.96
N THR A 274 12.97 -1.19 7.64
CA THR A 274 13.22 -2.22 6.63
C THR A 274 12.56 -3.53 7.05
N TRP A 275 11.94 -4.22 6.09
CA TRP A 275 11.38 -5.56 6.30
C TRP A 275 12.46 -6.64 6.31
N LEU A 276 13.74 -6.28 6.21
CA LEU A 276 14.84 -7.21 6.19
C LEU A 276 15.49 -7.30 7.56
N ALA A 277 15.45 -8.49 8.18
CA ALA A 277 16.15 -8.78 9.42
C ALA A 277 17.63 -8.39 9.30
N PRO A 278 18.30 -7.84 10.33
CA PRO A 278 19.73 -7.52 10.27
C PRO A 278 20.58 -8.70 9.81
N LEU A 279 21.71 -8.41 9.16
CA LEU A 279 22.70 -9.47 8.88
C LEU A 279 23.28 -9.97 10.22
N PRO A 280 23.59 -11.27 10.36
CA PRO A 280 24.27 -11.78 11.53
C PRO A 280 25.58 -11.02 11.80
N LEU A 281 25.93 -10.87 13.07
CA LEU A 281 27.25 -10.38 13.47
C LEU A 281 28.34 -11.23 12.80
N GLY A 282 29.27 -10.58 12.09
CA GLY A 282 30.35 -11.25 11.36
C GLY A 282 30.06 -11.59 9.89
N ALA A 283 28.87 -11.28 9.37
CA ALA A 283 28.61 -11.41 7.93
C ALA A 283 29.57 -10.50 7.12
N PRO A 284 30.17 -10.98 6.01
CA PRO A 284 31.11 -10.21 5.22
C PRO A 284 30.42 -8.95 4.67
N ARG A 285 30.95 -7.77 5.02
CA ARG A 285 30.51 -6.49 4.46
C ARG A 285 31.50 -6.05 3.38
N MET A 286 31.06 -6.07 2.13
CA MET A 286 31.80 -5.44 1.05
C MET A 286 31.50 -3.94 1.06
N THR A 287 32.50 -3.13 1.38
CA THR A 287 32.43 -1.66 1.24
C THR A 287 33.16 -1.29 -0.04
N ILE A 288 32.45 -0.73 -1.01
CA ILE A 288 33.05 -0.22 -2.25
C ILE A 288 33.33 1.26 -2.05
N GLY A 289 34.60 1.63 -1.87
CA GLY A 289 35.05 3.01 -1.86
C GLY A 289 35.38 3.47 -3.27
N PHE A 290 34.65 4.46 -3.78
CA PHE A 290 35.01 5.12 -5.03
C PHE A 290 36.02 6.24 -4.74
N GLY A 291 37.31 5.92 -4.85
CA GLY A 291 38.35 6.94 -4.87
C GLY A 291 38.25 7.74 -6.16
N ARG A 292 38.15 9.08 -6.08
CA ARG A 292 38.41 9.94 -7.24
C ARG A 292 39.84 9.65 -7.67
N ALA A 293 40.01 9.10 -8.87
CA ALA A 293 41.33 9.01 -9.49
C ALA A 293 41.89 10.43 -9.58
N ASP A 294 42.98 10.70 -8.88
CA ASP A 294 43.71 11.94 -9.03
C ASP A 294 44.32 11.95 -10.43
N PRO A 295 43.85 12.83 -11.35
CA PRO A 295 44.32 12.86 -12.73
C PRO A 295 45.81 13.24 -12.84
N THR A 296 46.46 13.64 -11.75
CA THR A 296 47.89 13.99 -11.73
C THR A 296 48.81 12.78 -11.48
N SER A 297 48.26 11.61 -11.16
CA SER A 297 49.05 10.37 -11.01
C SER A 297 49.51 9.83 -12.37
N ARG A 298 50.62 10.36 -12.91
CA ARG A 298 51.30 9.77 -14.07
C ARG A 298 51.76 8.34 -13.72
N PRO A 299 51.48 7.33 -14.57
CA PRO A 299 52.05 6.01 -14.38
C PRO A 299 53.57 6.12 -14.49
N ARG A 300 54.29 5.71 -13.43
CA ARG A 300 55.73 5.49 -13.51
C ARG A 300 55.97 4.36 -14.50
N SER A 301 56.53 4.70 -15.66
CA SER A 301 57.06 3.73 -16.62
C SER A 301 58.09 2.85 -15.93
N ARG A 302 57.79 1.55 -15.83
CA ARG A 302 58.77 0.51 -15.53
C ARG A 302 59.61 0.32 -16.79
N GLU A 303 60.78 0.93 -16.83
CA GLU A 303 61.86 0.50 -17.73
C GLU A 303 62.42 -0.82 -17.19
N TRP A 304 62.36 -1.87 -17.99
CA TRP A 304 63.11 -3.11 -17.77
C TRP A 304 64.43 -3.00 -18.56
N PRO A 305 65.58 -3.33 -17.95
CA PRO A 305 66.88 -3.24 -18.61
C PRO A 305 67.05 -4.38 -19.61
N GLY A 306 67.49 -4.04 -20.82
CA GLY A 306 67.91 -5.00 -21.84
C GLY A 306 69.16 -5.75 -21.40
N GLY A 307 69.10 -7.08 -21.45
CA GLY A 307 70.26 -7.95 -21.36
C GLY A 307 70.85 -8.17 -22.75
N GLY A 308 72.16 -7.91 -22.88
CA GLY A 308 73.00 -8.43 -23.96
C GLY A 308 73.61 -9.78 -23.61
#